data_AF-A0A9E2FBG3-F1
#
_entry.id   AF-A0A9E2FBG3-F1
#
_cell.length_a   1.000
_cell.length_b   1.000
_cell.length_c   1.000
_cell.angle_alpha   90.00
_cell.angle_beta   90.00
_cell.angle_gamma   90.00
#
_symmetry.space_group_name_H-M   'P 1'
#
loop_
_entity.id
_entity.type
_entity.pdbx_description
1 polymer ?
#
loop_
_entity_poly.entity_id
_entity_poly.type
_entity_poly.pdbx_seq_one_letter_code
_entity_poly.pdbx_strand_id
1 'polypeptide(L)'
;MKLLSIGQIGAEYGRTIQRFPLVILSAIVASIVAIILIEFEELPQPPIPYSILLASILALPLLTTLTLTAEKSKLPIAKQWGLQALGVFLLIAYAFTVPTDLDSAPMIYLFRFFAFAVGLCLLFTVLSFRSKGQLNGFWQFNKIVVFRVILTGAFAAVLFAGLGLALAALDNLFGMNIPDQRYAELWILINGLFTVGYILAGIPDDLDALDSLPEYPKALKVFAQYVLAPLVLVYFVILYAYIAKIIVTWNWPQGWVGRLILGFSAAGILALFVLDPIKELMGQSWIKRTARWYYIILIPLVVVLFLALWRRISEYGITEGRYLGLAIGIWLAVMAFYFIFSKTKSIKFVPASLCILTFTISFGSWGMFAVSERSQIARLQGLLASNEILVDGSVQKAPAVVSAG
;
A
#
# COMPACT_ATOMS: atom_id res chain seq x y z
N MET A 1 -23.05 -24.85 -11.68
CA MET A 1 -23.15 -23.40 -11.47
C MET A 1 -24.42 -22.92 -12.16
N LYS A 2 -25.40 -22.36 -11.43
CA LYS A 2 -26.54 -21.68 -12.07
C LYS A 2 -26.01 -20.38 -12.66
N LEU A 3 -26.22 -20.13 -13.94
CA LEU A 3 -25.95 -18.82 -14.54
C LEU A 3 -26.78 -17.79 -13.77
N LEU A 4 -26.12 -16.77 -13.21
CA LEU A 4 -26.80 -15.67 -12.53
C LEU A 4 -27.68 -14.96 -13.57
N SER A 5 -28.97 -14.78 -13.27
CA SER A 5 -29.83 -14.00 -14.15
C SER A 5 -29.43 -12.52 -14.10
N ILE A 6 -29.67 -11.77 -15.18
CA ILE A 6 -29.43 -10.32 -15.22
C ILE A 6 -30.15 -9.60 -14.07
N GLY A 7 -31.34 -10.09 -13.68
CA GLY A 7 -32.07 -9.59 -12.52
C GLY A 7 -31.37 -9.84 -11.18
N GLN A 8 -30.67 -10.97 -11.02
CA GLN A 8 -29.87 -11.25 -9.83
C GLN A 8 -28.65 -10.32 -9.74
N ILE A 9 -27.96 -10.10 -10.85
CA ILE A 9 -26.84 -9.15 -10.91
C ILE A 9 -27.31 -7.73 -10.58
N GLY A 10 -28.42 -7.29 -11.16
CA GLY A 10 -29.02 -5.99 -10.86
C GLY A 10 -29.42 -5.83 -9.40
N ALA A 11 -30.00 -6.87 -8.79
CA ALA A 11 -30.35 -6.86 -7.37
C ALA A 11 -29.11 -6.81 -6.46
N GLU A 12 -28.04 -7.54 -6.78
CA GLU A 12 -26.77 -7.51 -6.02
C GLU A 12 -26.09 -6.13 -6.12
N TYR A 13 -26.05 -5.52 -7.30
CA TYR A 13 -25.56 -4.16 -7.48
C TYR A 13 -26.42 -3.14 -6.72
N GLY A 14 -27.75 -3.27 -6.77
CA GLY A 14 -28.66 -2.40 -6.03
C GLY A 14 -28.43 -2.43 -4.52
N ARG A 15 -28.22 -3.63 -3.95
CA ARG A 15 -27.86 -3.78 -2.53
C ARG A 15 -26.52 -3.14 -2.21
N THR A 16 -25.53 -3.28 -3.10
CA THR A 16 -24.19 -2.70 -2.93
C THR A 16 -24.25 -1.16 -2.88
N ILE A 17 -25.05 -0.55 -3.77
CA ILE A 17 -25.27 0.91 -3.78
C ILE A 17 -25.94 1.37 -2.48
N GLN A 18 -26.93 0.62 -1.98
CA GLN A 18 -27.60 0.94 -0.72
C GLN A 18 -26.67 0.79 0.50
N ARG A 19 -25.77 -0.20 0.48
CA ARG A 19 -24.82 -0.46 1.58
C ARG A 19 -23.64 0.54 1.57
N PHE A 20 -23.16 0.95 0.41
CA PHE A 20 -21.98 1.80 0.25
C PHE A 20 -22.22 3.06 -0.62
N PRO A 21 -23.22 3.90 -0.32
CA PRO A 21 -23.64 4.99 -1.21
C PRO A 21 -22.52 6.02 -1.44
N LEU A 22 -21.80 6.42 -0.39
CA LEU A 22 -20.72 7.41 -0.51
C LEU A 22 -19.46 6.85 -1.18
N VAL A 23 -19.23 5.54 -1.10
CA VAL A 23 -18.10 4.89 -1.78
C VAL A 23 -18.36 4.88 -3.29
N ILE A 24 -19.56 4.49 -3.69
CA ILE A 24 -19.98 4.50 -5.10
C ILE A 24 -19.98 5.94 -5.65
N LEU A 25 -20.51 6.91 -4.88
CA LEU A 25 -20.45 8.32 -5.26
C LEU A 25 -19.00 8.79 -5.46
N SER A 26 -18.10 8.43 -4.54
CA SER A 26 -16.68 8.80 -4.66
C SER A 26 -16.03 8.18 -5.89
N ALA A 27 -16.39 6.94 -6.24
CA ALA A 27 -15.89 6.27 -7.44
C ALA A 27 -16.39 6.95 -8.72
N ILE A 28 -17.67 7.35 -8.77
CA ILE A 28 -18.25 8.11 -9.89
C ILE A 28 -17.56 9.47 -10.03
N VAL A 29 -17.38 10.20 -8.92
CA VAL A 29 -16.67 11.48 -8.93
C VAL A 29 -15.23 11.30 -9.39
N ALA A 30 -14.50 10.29 -8.90
CA ALA A 30 -13.16 9.99 -9.36
C ALA A 30 -13.11 9.71 -10.86
N SER A 31 -14.05 8.93 -11.40
CA SER A 31 -14.13 8.66 -12.83
C SER A 31 -14.39 9.92 -13.65
N ILE A 32 -15.37 10.73 -13.26
CA ILE A 32 -15.70 11.98 -13.98
C ILE A 32 -14.51 12.93 -13.97
N VAL A 33 -13.90 13.15 -12.81
CA VAL A 33 -12.75 14.06 -12.68
C VAL A 33 -11.54 13.54 -13.46
N ALA A 34 -11.28 12.22 -13.44
CA ALA A 34 -10.19 11.64 -14.22
C ALA A 34 -10.41 11.77 -15.73
N ILE A 35 -11.65 11.62 -16.21
CA ILE A 35 -12.00 11.85 -17.63
C ILE A 35 -11.78 13.32 -18.00
N ILE A 36 -12.27 14.25 -17.19
CA ILE A 36 -12.07 15.69 -17.41
C ILE A 36 -10.57 16.03 -17.45
N LEU A 37 -9.76 15.48 -16.55
CA LEU A 37 -8.32 15.72 -16.54
C LEU A 37 -7.62 15.20 -17.81
N ILE A 38 -8.09 14.10 -18.41
CA ILE A 38 -7.56 13.59 -19.68
C ILE A 38 -8.00 14.47 -20.85
N GLU A 39 -9.27 14.89 -20.89
CA GLU A 39 -9.79 15.72 -21.98
C GLU A 39 -9.15 17.12 -22.01
N PHE A 40 -8.69 17.61 -20.85
CA PHE A 40 -8.13 18.95 -20.68
C PHE A 40 -6.64 18.95 -20.29
N GLU A 41 -5.91 17.87 -20.58
CA GLU A 41 -4.49 17.70 -20.21
C GLU A 41 -3.59 18.85 -20.72
N GLU A 42 -3.94 19.47 -21.86
CA GLU A 42 -3.16 20.56 -22.46
C GLU A 42 -3.34 21.93 -21.77
N LEU A 43 -4.29 22.06 -20.83
CA LEU A 43 -4.54 23.33 -20.16
C LEU A 43 -3.52 23.59 -19.04
N PRO A 44 -2.84 24.76 -19.01
CA PRO A 44 -1.93 25.14 -17.93
C PRO A 44 -2.59 25.19 -16.55
N GLN A 45 -3.92 25.34 -16.50
CA GLN A 45 -4.71 25.19 -15.29
C GLN A 45 -5.95 24.35 -15.63
N PRO A 46 -6.00 23.08 -15.18
CA PRO A 46 -7.15 22.25 -15.43
C PRO A 46 -8.39 22.87 -14.76
N PRO A 47 -9.58 22.72 -15.36
CA PRO A 47 -10.81 23.31 -14.84
C PRO A 47 -11.22 22.73 -13.47
N ILE A 48 -10.72 21.54 -13.13
CA ILE A 48 -10.94 20.85 -11.86
C ILE A 48 -9.60 20.42 -11.27
N PRO A 49 -9.33 20.66 -9.97
CA PRO A 49 -8.04 20.35 -9.38
C PRO A 49 -7.85 18.84 -9.14
N TYR A 50 -6.61 18.37 -9.31
CA TYR A 50 -6.18 17.00 -8.97
C TYR A 50 -6.50 16.60 -7.53
N SER A 51 -6.65 17.57 -6.63
CA SER A 51 -7.01 17.35 -5.23
C SER A 51 -8.32 16.59 -5.06
N ILE A 52 -9.31 16.83 -5.93
CA ILE A 52 -10.60 16.12 -5.90
C ILE A 52 -10.39 14.67 -6.31
N LEU A 53 -9.65 14.41 -7.39
CA LEU A 53 -9.36 13.05 -7.85
C LEU A 53 -8.66 12.23 -6.77
N LEU A 54 -7.57 12.76 -6.19
CA LEU A 54 -6.81 12.05 -5.16
C LEU A 54 -7.65 11.82 -3.90
N ALA A 55 -8.45 12.81 -3.47
CA ALA A 55 -9.35 12.65 -2.33
C ALA A 55 -10.43 11.59 -2.60
N SER A 56 -11.04 11.59 -3.78
CA SER A 56 -12.04 10.58 -4.17
C SER A 56 -11.46 9.17 -4.25
N ILE A 57 -10.20 9.01 -4.66
CA ILE A 57 -9.52 7.69 -4.61
C ILE A 57 -9.27 7.25 -3.17
N LEU A 58 -8.79 8.13 -2.28
CA LEU A 58 -8.60 7.80 -0.86
C LEU A 58 -9.92 7.55 -0.12
N ALA A 59 -11.02 8.10 -0.62
CA ALA A 59 -12.36 7.86 -0.09
C ALA A 59 -12.75 6.38 -0.18
N LEU A 60 -12.30 5.68 -1.22
CA LEU A 60 -12.65 4.27 -1.44
C LEU A 60 -12.27 3.38 -0.24
N PRO A 61 -10.99 3.28 0.19
CA PRO A 61 -10.65 2.50 1.37
C PRO A 61 -11.17 3.15 2.66
N LEU A 62 -11.15 4.47 2.82
CA LEU A 62 -11.55 5.12 4.06
C LEU A 62 -13.04 4.91 4.35
N LEU A 63 -13.93 5.32 3.45
CA LEU A 63 -15.37 5.29 3.68
C LEU A 63 -15.89 3.85 3.77
N THR A 64 -15.32 2.92 3.01
CA THR A 64 -15.61 1.49 3.15
C THR A 64 -15.24 0.98 4.55
N THR A 65 -14.05 1.34 5.04
CA THR A 65 -13.60 0.96 6.39
C THR A 65 -14.55 1.49 7.47
N LEU A 66 -14.99 2.75 7.34
CA LEU A 66 -15.91 3.38 8.28
C LEU A 66 -17.30 2.70 8.25
N THR A 67 -17.83 2.37 7.07
CA THR A 67 -19.08 1.61 6.92
C THR A 67 -18.97 0.27 7.65
N LEU A 68 -17.96 -0.54 7.33
CA LEU A 68 -17.80 -1.87 7.90
C LEU A 68 -17.57 -1.83 9.42
N THR A 69 -16.82 -0.84 9.90
CA THR A 69 -16.59 -0.67 11.34
C THR A 69 -17.88 -0.32 12.08
N ALA A 70 -18.73 0.50 11.46
CA ALA A 70 -20.00 0.92 12.02
C ALA A 70 -21.04 -0.22 12.00
N GLU A 71 -21.12 -0.98 10.90
CA GLU A 71 -21.92 -2.20 10.77
C GLU A 71 -21.53 -3.23 11.84
N LYS A 72 -20.24 -3.54 11.94
CA LYS A 72 -19.72 -4.51 12.90
C LYS A 72 -19.92 -4.09 14.35
N SER A 73 -19.81 -2.80 14.64
CA SER A 73 -20.08 -2.27 15.97
C SER A 73 -21.57 -2.08 16.27
N LYS A 74 -22.46 -2.45 15.33
CA LYS A 74 -23.92 -2.32 15.41
C LYS A 74 -24.35 -0.90 15.83
N LEU A 75 -23.67 0.11 15.28
CA LEU A 75 -23.95 1.50 15.62
C LEU A 75 -25.32 1.93 15.11
N PRO A 76 -26.05 2.82 15.83
CA PRO A 76 -27.29 3.40 15.34
C PRO A 76 -27.01 4.25 14.09
N ILE A 77 -27.99 4.31 13.17
CA ILE A 77 -27.90 4.96 11.86
C ILE A 77 -27.31 6.38 11.95
N ALA A 78 -27.72 7.19 12.94
CA ALA A 78 -27.20 8.54 13.13
C ALA A 78 -25.67 8.57 13.37
N LYS A 79 -25.12 7.62 14.15
CA LYS A 79 -23.67 7.51 14.38
C LYS A 79 -22.94 6.96 13.16
N GLN A 80 -23.58 6.10 12.36
CA GLN A 80 -23.02 5.62 11.10
C GLN A 80 -22.80 6.79 10.14
N TRP A 81 -23.83 7.61 9.93
CA TRP A 81 -23.74 8.82 9.10
C TRP A 81 -22.79 9.87 9.68
N GLY A 82 -22.74 10.03 11.01
CA GLY A 82 -21.76 10.90 11.66
C GLY A 82 -20.31 10.47 11.39
N LEU A 83 -20.03 9.16 11.41
CA LEU A 83 -18.71 8.62 11.09
C LEU A 83 -18.36 8.82 9.61
N GLN A 84 -19.32 8.59 8.71
CA GLN A 84 -19.16 8.87 7.28
C GLN A 84 -18.90 10.36 7.00
N ALA A 85 -19.64 11.26 7.65
CA ALA A 85 -19.45 12.70 7.54
C ALA A 85 -18.06 13.13 8.04
N LEU A 86 -17.57 12.54 9.13
CA LEU A 86 -16.19 12.75 9.58
C LEU A 86 -15.18 12.26 8.54
N GLY A 87 -15.42 11.10 7.92
CA GLY A 87 -14.59 10.60 6.82
C GLY A 87 -14.52 11.57 5.65
N VAL A 88 -15.67 12.07 5.19
CA VAL A 88 -15.76 13.08 4.13
C VAL A 88 -15.04 14.37 4.52
N PHE A 89 -15.22 14.84 5.76
CA PHE A 89 -14.51 16.01 6.27
C PHE A 89 -12.98 15.84 6.21
N LEU A 90 -12.46 14.68 6.62
CA LEU A 90 -11.02 14.40 6.54
C LEU A 90 -10.51 14.36 5.09
N LEU A 91 -11.32 13.87 4.15
CA LEU A 91 -10.96 13.85 2.72
C LEU A 91 -10.97 15.26 2.12
N ILE A 92 -11.92 16.10 2.51
CA ILE A 92 -11.94 17.52 2.13
C ILE A 92 -10.72 18.23 2.72
N ALA A 93 -10.41 18.01 4.00
CA ALA A 93 -9.21 18.57 4.62
C ALA A 93 -7.93 18.13 3.90
N TYR A 94 -7.84 16.86 3.49
CA TYR A 94 -6.75 16.36 2.65
C TYR A 94 -6.69 17.05 1.30
N ALA A 95 -7.84 17.24 0.62
CA ALA A 95 -7.89 17.90 -0.68
C ALA A 95 -7.30 19.33 -0.62
N PHE A 96 -7.51 20.07 0.48
CA PHE A 96 -6.88 21.38 0.69
C PHE A 96 -5.35 21.35 0.84
N THR A 97 -4.76 20.19 1.13
CA THR A 97 -3.29 20.04 1.21
C THR A 97 -2.65 19.73 -0.13
N VAL A 98 -3.43 19.36 -1.15
CA VAL A 98 -2.92 19.00 -2.48
C VAL A 98 -2.90 20.26 -3.35
N PRO A 99 -1.78 20.56 -4.03
CA PRO A 99 -1.70 21.70 -4.93
C PRO A 99 -2.65 21.55 -6.12
N THR A 100 -3.10 22.68 -6.67
CA THR A 100 -4.04 22.71 -7.80
C THR A 100 -3.41 22.20 -9.09
N ASP A 101 -2.14 22.52 -9.31
CA ASP A 101 -1.30 21.98 -10.37
C ASP A 101 -0.34 20.96 -9.74
N LEU A 102 -0.57 19.67 -10.06
CA LEU A 102 0.22 18.57 -9.51
C LEU A 102 1.47 18.29 -10.35
N ASP A 103 1.48 18.66 -11.63
CA ASP A 103 2.55 18.32 -12.57
C ASP A 103 3.79 19.19 -12.33
N SER A 104 3.59 20.45 -11.96
CA SER A 104 4.67 21.34 -11.53
C SER A 104 5.02 21.21 -10.04
N ALA A 105 4.21 20.47 -9.27
CA ALA A 105 4.41 20.35 -7.83
C ALA A 105 5.53 19.36 -7.47
N PRO A 106 6.19 19.55 -6.32
CA PRO A 106 7.13 18.57 -5.82
C PRO A 106 6.47 17.19 -5.63
N MET A 107 7.20 16.12 -5.95
CA MET A 107 6.73 14.72 -5.83
C MET A 107 6.27 14.30 -4.42
N ILE A 108 6.55 15.13 -3.40
CA ILE A 108 6.08 14.95 -2.02
C ILE A 108 4.58 14.67 -1.92
N TYR A 109 3.77 15.36 -2.71
CA TYR A 109 2.31 15.22 -2.66
C TYR A 109 1.87 13.83 -3.16
N LEU A 110 2.48 13.33 -4.23
CA LEU A 110 2.27 11.97 -4.72
C LEU A 110 2.75 10.91 -3.72
N PHE A 111 3.93 11.09 -3.14
CA PHE A 111 4.41 10.14 -2.13
C PHE A 111 3.53 10.12 -0.87
N ARG A 112 3.02 11.28 -0.42
CA ARG A 112 2.04 11.37 0.67
C ARG A 112 0.73 10.68 0.31
N PHE A 113 0.22 10.90 -0.90
CA PHE A 113 -0.96 10.21 -1.41
C PHE A 113 -0.79 8.69 -1.36
N PHE A 114 0.32 8.14 -1.90
CA PHE A 114 0.58 6.71 -1.85
C PHE A 114 0.72 6.18 -0.43
N ALA A 115 1.37 6.93 0.46
CA ALA A 115 1.48 6.53 1.85
C ALA A 115 0.11 6.48 2.54
N PHE A 116 -0.77 7.47 2.32
CA PHE A 116 -2.14 7.44 2.83
C PHE A 116 -2.96 6.32 2.19
N ALA A 117 -2.84 6.07 0.88
CA ALA A 117 -3.52 4.96 0.22
C ALA A 117 -3.13 3.62 0.84
N VAL A 118 -1.83 3.37 1.05
CA VAL A 118 -1.34 2.15 1.72
C VAL A 118 -1.84 2.09 3.17
N GLY A 119 -1.74 3.19 3.93
CA GLY A 119 -2.22 3.27 5.31
C GLY A 119 -3.71 2.97 5.44
N LEU A 120 -4.54 3.54 4.56
CA LEU A 120 -5.98 3.31 4.53
C LEU A 120 -6.35 1.89 4.08
N CYS A 121 -5.63 1.32 3.11
CA CYS A 121 -5.79 -0.09 2.74
C CYS A 121 -5.45 -1.02 3.90
N LEU A 122 -4.38 -0.74 4.67
CA LEU A 122 -4.06 -1.51 5.87
C LEU A 122 -5.11 -1.29 6.97
N LEU A 123 -5.61 -0.07 7.14
CA LEU A 123 -6.67 0.26 8.08
C LEU A 123 -7.96 -0.54 7.76
N PHE A 124 -8.34 -0.61 6.49
CA PHE A 124 -9.47 -1.40 5.98
C PHE A 124 -9.39 -2.86 6.40
N THR A 125 -8.20 -3.45 6.37
CA THR A 125 -8.02 -4.85 6.77
C THR A 125 -8.16 -5.10 8.28
N VAL A 126 -7.80 -4.12 9.12
CA VAL A 126 -7.61 -4.30 10.57
C VAL A 126 -8.78 -3.76 11.39
N LEU A 127 -9.31 -2.58 11.04
CA LEU A 127 -10.17 -1.80 11.95
C LEU A 127 -11.46 -2.55 12.29
N SER A 128 -12.04 -3.23 11.32
CA SER A 128 -13.23 -4.07 11.49
C SER A 128 -12.97 -5.25 12.46
N PHE A 129 -11.73 -5.70 12.69
CA PHE A 129 -11.43 -6.84 13.55
C PHE A 129 -10.69 -6.43 14.84
N ARG A 130 -11.10 -5.33 15.48
CA ARG A 130 -10.51 -4.84 16.74
C ARG A 130 -10.69 -5.75 17.96
N SER A 131 -11.69 -6.64 17.96
CA SER A 131 -11.96 -7.51 19.12
C SER A 131 -10.91 -8.60 19.31
N LYS A 132 -10.67 -8.97 20.58
CA LYS A 132 -9.82 -10.11 20.97
C LYS A 132 -10.52 -11.41 20.54
N GLY A 133 -9.76 -12.41 20.09
CA GLY A 133 -10.27 -13.74 19.72
C GLY A 133 -10.61 -13.97 18.24
N GLN A 134 -10.91 -12.91 17.46
CA GLN A 134 -11.34 -13.05 16.06
C GLN A 134 -10.17 -13.13 15.06
N LEU A 135 -9.23 -14.07 15.26
CA LEU A 135 -8.08 -14.22 14.36
C LEU A 135 -8.47 -14.93 13.06
N ASN A 136 -9.34 -15.95 13.13
CA ASN A 136 -9.80 -16.67 11.95
C ASN A 136 -10.66 -15.77 11.06
N GLY A 137 -11.63 -15.06 11.65
CA GLY A 137 -12.48 -14.12 10.90
C GLY A 137 -11.67 -13.02 10.20
N PHE A 138 -10.64 -12.49 10.85
CA PHE A 138 -9.72 -11.52 10.24
C PHE A 138 -8.98 -12.11 9.04
N TRP A 139 -8.46 -13.33 9.16
CA TRP A 139 -7.76 -13.99 8.07
C TRP A 139 -8.70 -14.32 6.90
N GLN A 140 -9.89 -14.86 7.19
CA GLN A 140 -10.91 -15.18 6.18
C GLN A 140 -11.37 -13.92 5.43
N PHE A 141 -11.58 -12.81 6.13
CA PHE A 141 -11.89 -11.52 5.51
C PHE A 141 -10.79 -11.06 4.56
N ASN A 142 -9.54 -11.04 5.02
CA ASN A 142 -8.40 -10.64 4.17
C ASN A 142 -8.22 -11.56 2.97
N LYS A 143 -8.39 -12.87 3.15
CA LYS A 143 -8.41 -13.84 2.06
C LYS A 143 -9.48 -13.46 1.03
N ILE A 144 -10.73 -13.26 1.46
CA ILE A 144 -11.84 -12.89 0.56
C ILE A 144 -11.47 -11.62 -0.22
N VAL A 145 -11.07 -10.56 0.48
CA VAL A 145 -10.68 -9.28 -0.14
C VAL A 145 -9.56 -9.46 -1.17
N VAL A 146 -8.46 -10.13 -0.82
CA VAL A 146 -7.31 -10.30 -1.73
C VAL A 146 -7.70 -11.11 -2.96
N PHE A 147 -8.39 -12.24 -2.79
CA PHE A 147 -8.89 -13.03 -3.92
C PHE A 147 -9.83 -12.22 -4.80
N ARG A 148 -10.66 -11.36 -4.18
CA ARG A 148 -11.58 -10.49 -4.92
C ARG A 148 -10.85 -9.45 -5.72
N VAL A 149 -9.87 -8.76 -5.15
CA VAL A 149 -9.04 -7.78 -5.86
C VAL A 149 -8.33 -8.42 -7.05
N ILE A 150 -7.72 -9.61 -6.86
CA ILE A 150 -7.05 -10.35 -7.95
C ILE A 150 -8.05 -10.72 -9.05
N LEU A 151 -9.19 -11.31 -8.69
CA LEU A 151 -10.21 -11.74 -9.66
C LEU A 151 -10.81 -10.54 -10.41
N THR A 152 -11.07 -9.44 -9.70
CA THR A 152 -11.60 -8.21 -10.29
C THR A 152 -10.59 -7.60 -11.25
N GLY A 153 -9.29 -7.58 -10.90
CA GLY A 153 -8.23 -7.13 -11.80
C GLY A 153 -8.16 -7.97 -13.07
N ALA A 154 -8.28 -9.30 -12.97
CA ALA A 154 -8.35 -10.17 -14.13
C ALA A 154 -9.59 -9.88 -15.00
N PHE A 155 -10.76 -9.68 -14.39
CA PHE A 155 -11.97 -9.31 -15.11
C PHE A 155 -11.88 -7.93 -15.77
N ALA A 156 -11.31 -6.94 -15.08
CA ALA A 156 -11.08 -5.60 -15.62
C ALA A 156 -10.11 -5.64 -16.81
N ALA A 157 -9.04 -6.43 -16.74
CA ALA A 157 -8.10 -6.61 -17.83
C ALA A 157 -8.75 -7.27 -19.06
N VAL A 158 -9.54 -8.33 -18.86
CA VAL A 158 -10.27 -9.00 -19.96
C VAL A 158 -11.32 -8.06 -20.56
N LEU A 159 -12.06 -7.32 -19.73
CA LEU A 159 -13.07 -6.37 -20.17
C LEU A 159 -12.43 -5.23 -20.97
N PHE A 160 -11.32 -4.69 -20.49
CA PHE A 160 -10.55 -3.65 -21.19
C PHE A 160 -9.99 -4.16 -22.51
N ALA A 161 -9.38 -5.36 -22.52
CA ALA A 161 -8.87 -5.95 -23.75
C ALA A 161 -9.99 -6.19 -24.78
N GLY A 162 -11.13 -6.75 -24.35
CA GLY A 162 -12.27 -7.00 -25.24
C GLY A 162 -12.87 -5.72 -25.83
N LEU A 163 -13.13 -4.71 -24.98
CA LEU A 163 -13.70 -3.43 -25.44
C LEU A 163 -12.67 -2.58 -26.19
N GLY A 164 -11.39 -2.61 -25.80
CA GLY A 164 -10.30 -1.95 -26.52
C GLY A 164 -10.07 -2.56 -27.90
N LEU A 165 -10.16 -3.88 -28.05
CA LEU A 165 -10.14 -4.53 -29.37
C LEU A 165 -11.37 -4.15 -30.20
N ALA A 166 -12.53 -3.98 -29.58
CA ALA A 166 -13.71 -3.49 -30.28
C ALA A 166 -13.51 -2.05 -30.80
N LEU A 167 -12.93 -1.15 -29.99
CA LEU A 167 -12.54 0.20 -30.44
C LEU A 167 -11.52 0.13 -31.59
N ALA A 168 -10.49 -0.71 -31.49
CA ALA A 168 -9.50 -0.88 -32.55
C ALA A 168 -10.15 -1.42 -33.84
N ALA A 169 -11.10 -2.35 -33.73
CA ALA A 169 -11.85 -2.86 -34.87
C ALA A 169 -12.73 -1.78 -35.49
N LEU A 170 -13.39 -0.94 -34.69
CA LEU A 170 -14.14 0.22 -35.19
C LEU A 170 -13.25 1.18 -35.97
N ASP A 171 -12.07 1.47 -35.43
CA ASP A 171 -11.09 2.34 -36.07
C ASP A 171 -10.59 1.78 -37.41
N ASN A 172 -10.18 0.51 -37.43
CA ASN A 172 -9.58 -0.11 -38.62
C ASN A 172 -10.60 -0.54 -39.68
N LEU A 173 -11.79 -1.01 -39.29
CA LEU A 173 -12.82 -1.50 -40.23
C LEU A 173 -13.74 -0.40 -40.74
N PHE A 174 -14.01 0.63 -39.92
CA PHE A 174 -14.94 1.71 -40.26
C PHE A 174 -14.25 3.06 -40.44
N GLY A 175 -12.93 3.16 -40.23
CA GLY A 175 -12.15 4.39 -40.46
C GLY A 175 -12.52 5.52 -39.49
N MET A 176 -12.89 5.18 -38.26
CA MET A 176 -13.49 6.14 -37.31
C MET A 176 -12.48 7.12 -36.67
N ASN A 177 -11.17 6.91 -36.85
CA ASN A 177 -10.07 7.71 -36.26
C ASN A 177 -10.23 7.91 -34.74
N ILE A 178 -10.29 6.79 -34.00
CA ILE A 178 -10.50 6.81 -32.55
C ILE A 178 -9.20 7.21 -31.85
N PRO A 179 -9.17 8.30 -31.06
CA PRO A 179 -7.95 8.77 -30.44
C PRO A 179 -7.62 8.00 -29.15
N ASP A 180 -6.34 7.97 -28.77
CA ASP A 180 -5.81 7.19 -27.63
C ASP A 180 -6.48 7.54 -26.29
N GLN A 181 -6.95 8.78 -26.12
CA GLN A 181 -7.69 9.24 -24.94
C GLN A 181 -8.93 8.35 -24.67
N ARG A 182 -9.61 7.85 -25.70
CA ARG A 182 -10.78 6.98 -25.55
C ARG A 182 -10.43 5.64 -24.90
N TYR A 183 -9.22 5.14 -25.11
CA TYR A 183 -8.74 3.94 -24.41
C TYR A 183 -8.49 4.24 -22.93
N ALA A 184 -7.92 5.40 -22.61
CA ALA A 184 -7.71 5.82 -21.22
C ALA A 184 -9.03 6.05 -20.47
N GLU A 185 -10.02 6.70 -21.10
CA GLU A 185 -11.38 6.86 -20.58
C GLU A 185 -12.06 5.52 -20.30
N LEU A 186 -11.95 4.58 -21.25
CA LEU A 186 -12.46 3.22 -21.08
C LEU A 186 -11.84 2.53 -19.86
N TRP A 187 -10.51 2.64 -19.69
CA TRP A 187 -9.81 2.11 -18.52
C TRP A 187 -10.32 2.72 -17.20
N ILE A 188 -10.56 4.03 -17.18
CA ILE A 188 -11.10 4.75 -16.01
C ILE A 188 -12.52 4.30 -15.68
N LEU A 189 -13.39 4.17 -16.68
CA LEU A 189 -14.78 3.74 -16.47
C LEU A 189 -14.84 2.30 -15.93
N ILE A 190 -14.00 1.41 -16.45
CA ILE A 190 -13.89 0.04 -15.95
C ILE A 190 -13.40 0.05 -14.50
N ASN A 191 -12.33 0.78 -14.18
CA ASN A 191 -11.79 0.79 -12.82
C ASN A 191 -12.67 1.52 -11.80
N GLY A 192 -13.32 2.61 -12.18
CA GLY A 192 -14.16 3.37 -11.27
C GLY A 192 -15.54 2.74 -11.04
N LEU A 193 -16.20 2.25 -12.10
CA LEU A 193 -17.57 1.75 -11.99
C LEU A 193 -17.59 0.24 -11.75
N PHE A 194 -16.93 -0.53 -12.61
CA PHE A 194 -16.96 -1.99 -12.51
C PHE A 194 -16.09 -2.51 -11.36
N THR A 195 -14.82 -2.10 -11.26
CA THR A 195 -13.90 -2.67 -10.26
C THR A 195 -14.35 -2.35 -8.83
N VAL A 196 -14.74 -1.10 -8.55
CA VAL A 196 -15.24 -0.71 -7.21
C VAL A 196 -16.54 -1.43 -6.87
N GLY A 197 -17.52 -1.37 -7.77
CA GLY A 197 -18.83 -2.00 -7.56
C GLY A 197 -18.69 -3.51 -7.37
N TYR A 198 -17.89 -4.16 -8.21
CA TYR A 198 -17.59 -5.58 -8.09
C TYR A 198 -16.97 -5.86 -6.74
N ILE A 199 -15.84 -5.23 -6.33
CA ILE A 199 -15.16 -5.52 -5.05
C ILE A 199 -16.11 -5.40 -3.85
N LEU A 200 -16.88 -4.31 -3.77
CA LEU A 200 -17.81 -4.04 -2.67
C LEU A 200 -18.92 -5.09 -2.57
N ALA A 201 -19.44 -5.57 -3.70
CA ALA A 201 -20.58 -6.49 -3.75
C ALA A 201 -20.34 -7.87 -3.11
N GLY A 202 -19.12 -8.20 -2.74
CA GLY A 202 -18.80 -9.47 -2.07
C GLY A 202 -17.88 -9.29 -0.89
N ILE A 203 -17.91 -8.10 -0.30
CA ILE A 203 -17.64 -7.96 1.11
C ILE A 203 -18.80 -8.64 1.87
N PRO A 204 -18.55 -9.64 2.72
CA PRO A 204 -19.61 -10.34 3.45
C PRO A 204 -20.48 -9.40 4.30
N ASP A 205 -21.77 -9.71 4.41
CA ASP A 205 -22.70 -8.96 5.26
C ASP A 205 -22.47 -9.27 6.75
N ASP A 206 -22.27 -10.54 7.10
CA ASP A 206 -21.97 -10.98 8.47
C ASP A 206 -20.47 -11.27 8.63
N LEU A 207 -19.75 -10.30 9.20
CA LEU A 207 -18.32 -10.42 9.49
C LEU A 207 -18.01 -11.29 10.71
N ASP A 208 -18.97 -11.52 11.61
CA ASP A 208 -18.76 -12.35 12.80
C ASP A 208 -18.89 -13.84 12.45
N ALA A 209 -19.77 -14.19 11.49
CA ALA A 209 -19.87 -15.54 10.94
C ALA A 209 -18.55 -16.07 10.36
N LEU A 210 -17.66 -15.17 9.88
CA LEU A 210 -16.37 -15.54 9.30
C LEU A 210 -15.45 -16.26 10.28
N ASP A 211 -15.59 -16.02 11.58
CA ASP A 211 -14.75 -16.67 12.60
C ASP A 211 -15.08 -18.16 12.75
N SER A 212 -16.32 -18.54 12.41
CA SER A 212 -16.81 -19.93 12.47
C SER A 212 -16.45 -20.78 11.26
N LEU A 213 -15.93 -20.18 10.18
CA LEU A 213 -15.58 -20.89 8.94
C LEU A 213 -14.32 -21.76 9.15
N PRO A 214 -14.45 -23.11 9.12
CA PRO A 214 -13.34 -24.00 9.42
C PRO A 214 -12.41 -24.22 8.22
N GLU A 215 -12.82 -23.80 7.02
CA GLU A 215 -12.19 -24.27 5.79
C GLU A 215 -11.05 -23.37 5.31
N TYR A 216 -9.88 -23.98 5.21
CA TYR A 216 -8.70 -23.40 4.57
C TYR A 216 -8.59 -23.92 3.13
N PRO A 217 -8.51 -23.05 2.10
CA PRO A 217 -8.45 -23.51 0.71
C PRO A 217 -7.20 -24.34 0.42
N LYS A 218 -7.39 -25.56 -0.13
CA LYS A 218 -6.28 -26.46 -0.49
C LYS A 218 -5.28 -25.81 -1.44
N ALA A 219 -5.75 -25.06 -2.44
CA ALA A 219 -4.88 -24.37 -3.40
C ALA A 219 -3.93 -23.37 -2.72
N LEU A 220 -4.43 -22.57 -1.77
CA LEU A 220 -3.63 -21.61 -1.03
C LEU A 220 -2.60 -22.31 -0.13
N LYS A 221 -2.89 -23.53 0.33
CA LYS A 221 -1.99 -24.33 1.17
C LYS A 221 -0.81 -24.81 0.33
N VAL A 222 -1.13 -25.35 -0.85
CA VAL A 222 -0.13 -25.81 -1.82
C VAL A 222 0.76 -24.64 -2.26
N PHE A 223 0.17 -23.51 -2.61
CA PHE A 223 0.91 -22.29 -2.97
C PHE A 223 1.88 -21.86 -1.86
N ALA A 224 1.42 -21.77 -0.62
CA ALA A 224 2.29 -21.33 0.46
C ALA A 224 3.40 -22.34 0.81
N GLN A 225 3.10 -23.65 0.79
CA GLN A 225 4.05 -24.70 1.15
C GLN A 225 5.07 -25.00 0.05
N TYR A 226 4.67 -24.97 -1.22
CA TYR A 226 5.50 -25.42 -2.34
C TYR A 226 5.99 -24.29 -3.25
N VAL A 227 5.45 -23.08 -3.14
CA VAL A 227 5.92 -21.91 -3.90
C VAL A 227 6.57 -20.89 -2.98
N LEU A 228 5.83 -20.37 -1.99
CA LEU A 228 6.36 -19.31 -1.12
C LEU A 228 7.49 -19.80 -0.20
N ALA A 229 7.33 -20.94 0.48
CA ALA A 229 8.35 -21.42 1.40
C ALA A 229 9.69 -21.75 0.71
N PRO A 230 9.73 -22.45 -0.45
CA PRO A 230 10.98 -22.64 -1.18
C PRO A 230 11.58 -21.33 -1.68
N LEU A 231 10.78 -20.37 -2.12
CA LEU A 231 11.27 -19.05 -2.53
C LEU A 231 11.98 -18.33 -1.37
N VAL A 232 11.35 -18.31 -0.19
CA VAL A 232 11.95 -17.75 1.04
C VAL A 232 13.26 -18.47 1.38
N LEU A 233 13.32 -19.79 1.21
CA LEU A 233 14.54 -20.57 1.43
C LEU A 233 15.67 -20.19 0.47
N VAL A 234 15.37 -20.03 -0.83
CA VAL A 234 16.37 -19.59 -1.83
C VAL A 234 16.94 -18.22 -1.45
N TYR A 235 16.07 -17.25 -1.13
CA TYR A 235 16.53 -15.92 -0.70
C TYR A 235 17.31 -15.96 0.61
N PHE A 236 16.91 -16.80 1.56
CA PHE A 236 17.68 -17.03 2.79
C PHE A 236 19.11 -17.48 2.47
N VAL A 237 19.27 -18.49 1.61
CA VAL A 237 20.60 -19.01 1.22
C VAL A 237 21.43 -17.91 0.55
N ILE A 238 20.85 -17.18 -0.41
CA ILE A 238 21.56 -16.09 -1.11
C ILE A 238 22.00 -15.00 -0.13
N LEU A 239 21.10 -14.55 0.76
CA LEU A 239 21.39 -13.48 1.70
C LEU A 239 22.45 -13.89 2.72
N TYR A 240 22.40 -15.11 3.24
CA TYR A 240 23.40 -15.60 4.20
C TYR A 240 24.76 -15.87 3.56
N ALA A 241 24.78 -16.39 2.32
CA ALA A 241 26.01 -16.47 1.54
C ALA A 241 26.61 -15.07 1.31
N TYR A 242 25.76 -14.07 1.07
CA TYR A 242 26.20 -12.69 0.92
C TYR A 242 26.72 -12.09 2.23
N ILE A 243 26.07 -12.35 3.36
CA ILE A 243 26.59 -11.96 4.68
C ILE A 243 27.97 -12.58 4.91
N ALA A 244 28.13 -13.87 4.64
CA ALA A 244 29.43 -14.54 4.76
C ALA A 244 30.49 -13.86 3.86
N LYS A 245 30.12 -13.49 2.62
CA LYS A 245 30.99 -12.72 1.72
C LYS A 245 31.40 -11.38 2.33
N ILE A 246 30.48 -10.63 2.93
CA ILE A 246 30.80 -9.35 3.59
C ILE A 246 31.81 -9.57 4.71
N ILE A 247 31.60 -10.59 5.56
CA ILE A 247 32.47 -10.91 6.69
C ILE A 247 33.88 -11.31 6.23
N VAL A 248 34.00 -12.08 5.15
CA VAL A 248 35.30 -12.55 4.63
C VAL A 248 36.04 -11.45 3.87
N THR A 249 35.35 -10.72 2.98
CA THR A 249 35.99 -9.75 2.09
C THR A 249 36.16 -8.36 2.72
N TRP A 250 35.47 -8.10 3.83
CA TRP A 250 35.32 -6.78 4.45
C TRP A 250 34.84 -5.68 3.48
N ASN A 251 34.29 -6.08 2.34
CA ASN A 251 33.82 -5.17 1.31
C ASN A 251 32.31 -5.01 1.43
N TRP A 252 31.88 -3.77 1.65
CA TRP A 252 30.47 -3.49 1.86
C TRP A 252 29.70 -3.50 0.54
N PRO A 253 28.43 -3.89 0.59
CA PRO A 253 27.60 -3.99 -0.58
C PRO A 253 27.39 -2.67 -1.33
N GLN A 254 27.40 -2.81 -2.66
CA GLN A 254 26.67 -1.90 -3.54
C GLN A 254 25.18 -1.95 -3.17
N GLY A 255 24.45 -0.83 -3.23
CA GLY A 255 23.15 -0.57 -2.55
C GLY A 255 21.97 -1.53 -2.77
N TRP A 256 22.17 -2.68 -3.42
CA TRP A 256 21.21 -3.76 -3.64
C TRP A 256 20.84 -4.57 -2.40
N VAL A 257 21.76 -4.76 -1.45
CA VAL A 257 21.51 -5.66 -0.30
C VAL A 257 20.33 -5.24 0.55
N GLY A 258 20.16 -3.93 0.80
CA GLY A 258 19.01 -3.43 1.54
C GLY A 258 17.68 -3.82 0.88
N ARG A 259 17.59 -3.70 -0.46
CA ARG A 259 16.38 -4.07 -1.21
C ARG A 259 16.09 -5.57 -1.12
N LEU A 260 17.13 -6.42 -1.18
CA LEU A 260 16.97 -7.87 -1.04
C LEU A 260 16.53 -8.27 0.37
N ILE A 261 17.07 -7.64 1.41
CA ILE A 261 16.65 -7.89 2.79
C ILE A 261 15.19 -7.49 2.99
N LEU A 262 14.79 -6.31 2.49
CA LEU A 262 13.38 -5.86 2.53
C LEU A 262 12.47 -6.82 1.76
N GLY A 263 12.87 -7.27 0.57
CA GLY A 263 12.12 -8.24 -0.23
C GLY A 263 11.97 -9.60 0.46
N PHE A 264 13.04 -10.15 1.03
CA PHE A 264 13.00 -11.38 1.84
C PHE A 264 12.10 -11.22 3.07
N SER A 265 12.16 -10.06 3.72
CA SER A 265 11.33 -9.75 4.88
C SER A 265 9.84 -9.70 4.52
N ALA A 266 9.51 -9.02 3.42
CA ALA A 266 8.15 -8.94 2.92
C ALA A 266 7.61 -10.32 2.50
N ALA A 267 8.38 -11.07 1.70
CA ALA A 267 7.99 -12.40 1.22
C ALA A 267 7.79 -13.39 2.36
N GLY A 268 8.69 -13.41 3.35
CA GLY A 268 8.59 -14.31 4.49
C GLY A 268 7.44 -13.96 5.44
N ILE A 269 7.22 -12.66 5.73
CA ILE A 269 6.05 -12.22 6.51
C ILE A 269 4.75 -12.59 5.78
N LEU A 270 4.67 -12.40 4.46
CA LEU A 270 3.52 -12.80 3.66
C LEU A 270 3.29 -14.32 3.68
N ALA A 271 4.35 -15.11 3.53
CA ALA A 271 4.27 -16.57 3.62
C ALA A 271 3.73 -17.01 5.00
N LEU A 272 4.20 -16.39 6.08
CA LEU A 272 3.71 -16.65 7.43
C LEU A 272 2.28 -16.18 7.65
N PHE A 273 1.86 -15.10 6.99
CA PHE A 273 0.49 -14.60 7.02
C PHE A 273 -0.47 -15.59 6.37
N VAL A 274 -0.10 -16.10 5.20
CA VAL A 274 -0.90 -17.11 4.47
C VAL A 274 -1.00 -18.41 5.26
N LEU A 275 0.11 -18.89 5.86
CA LEU A 275 0.16 -20.15 6.60
C LEU A 275 -0.44 -20.10 8.01
N ASP A 276 -0.86 -18.94 8.50
CA ASP A 276 -1.24 -18.73 9.91
C ASP A 276 -2.38 -19.63 10.40
N PRO A 277 -3.53 -19.76 9.69
CA PRO A 277 -4.64 -20.61 10.16
C PRO A 277 -4.28 -22.10 10.22
N ILE A 278 -3.30 -22.54 9.41
CA ILE A 278 -2.88 -23.95 9.35
C ILE A 278 -1.99 -24.30 10.56
N LYS A 279 -1.47 -23.32 11.31
CA LYS A 279 -0.61 -23.55 12.49
C LYS A 279 -1.32 -24.37 13.57
N GLU A 280 -2.64 -24.28 13.67
CA GLU A 280 -3.43 -24.96 14.70
C GLU A 280 -4.15 -26.20 14.16
N LEU A 281 -4.42 -26.27 12.87
CA LEU A 281 -5.42 -27.20 12.32
C LEU A 281 -5.00 -28.67 12.15
N MET A 282 -3.72 -29.06 12.20
CA MET A 282 -3.34 -30.48 12.14
C MET A 282 -1.88 -30.62 12.52
N GLY A 283 -1.50 -31.09 13.72
CA GLY A 283 -0.21 -31.74 14.07
C GLY A 283 1.13 -31.15 13.58
N GLN A 284 1.12 -29.99 12.93
CA GLN A 284 2.19 -29.45 12.10
C GLN A 284 2.97 -28.43 12.92
N SER A 285 3.52 -28.90 14.04
CA SER A 285 4.43 -28.15 14.91
C SER A 285 5.60 -27.53 14.14
N TRP A 286 5.90 -28.04 12.94
CA TRP A 286 6.89 -27.47 12.02
C TRP A 286 6.55 -26.03 11.62
N ILE A 287 5.29 -25.65 11.35
CA ILE A 287 4.93 -24.27 10.93
C ILE A 287 5.17 -23.28 12.07
N LYS A 288 4.78 -23.65 13.31
CA LYS A 288 5.06 -22.84 14.51
C LYS A 288 6.56 -22.67 14.73
N ARG A 289 7.33 -23.72 14.51
CA ARG A 289 8.80 -23.71 14.58
C ARG A 289 9.40 -22.82 13.48
N THR A 290 8.99 -23.00 12.22
CA THR A 290 9.41 -22.20 11.07
C THR A 290 9.13 -20.71 11.29
N ALA A 291 7.95 -20.35 11.81
CA ALA A 291 7.62 -18.98 12.14
C ALA A 291 8.61 -18.38 13.15
N ARG A 292 8.93 -19.10 14.23
CA ARG A 292 9.92 -18.63 15.23
C ARG A 292 11.32 -18.51 14.61
N TRP A 293 11.77 -19.52 13.88
CA TRP A 293 13.09 -19.52 13.22
C TRP A 293 13.24 -18.40 12.20
N TYR A 294 12.19 -18.12 11.44
CA TYR A 294 12.18 -17.03 10.48
C TYR A 294 12.52 -15.68 11.13
N TYR A 295 11.88 -15.34 12.25
CA TYR A 295 12.17 -14.09 12.96
C TYR A 295 13.56 -14.07 13.63
N ILE A 296 14.10 -15.22 14.03
CA ILE A 296 15.49 -15.33 14.53
C ILE A 296 16.48 -15.07 13.38
N ILE A 297 16.27 -15.72 12.24
CA ILE A 297 17.06 -15.56 11.02
C ILE A 297 17.00 -14.12 10.48
N LEU A 298 15.89 -13.43 10.73
CA LEU A 298 15.71 -12.03 10.35
C LEU A 298 16.60 -11.08 11.17
N ILE A 299 16.99 -11.42 12.41
CA ILE A 299 17.78 -10.52 13.27
C ILE A 299 19.14 -10.16 12.61
N PRO A 300 20.00 -11.11 12.20
CA PRO A 300 21.25 -10.77 11.53
C PRO A 300 21.05 -9.94 10.25
N LEU A 301 19.99 -10.22 9.49
CA LEU A 301 19.66 -9.47 8.28
C LEU A 301 19.28 -8.02 8.60
N VAL A 302 18.49 -7.79 9.64
CA VAL A 302 18.13 -6.44 10.10
C VAL A 302 19.35 -5.68 10.60
N VAL A 303 20.30 -6.34 11.28
CA VAL A 303 21.57 -5.72 11.67
C VAL A 303 22.37 -5.27 10.44
N VAL A 304 22.51 -6.14 9.44
CA VAL A 304 23.19 -5.78 8.18
C VAL A 304 22.46 -4.67 7.42
N LEU A 305 21.13 -4.65 7.45
CA LEU A 305 20.33 -3.56 6.89
C LEU A 305 20.67 -2.22 7.55
N PHE A 306 20.73 -2.16 8.88
CA PHE A 306 21.12 -0.94 9.59
C PHE A 306 22.55 -0.50 9.29
N LEU A 307 23.50 -1.43 9.25
CA LEU A 307 24.89 -1.10 8.94
C LEU A 307 25.04 -0.57 7.50
N ALA A 308 24.33 -1.17 6.54
CA ALA A 308 24.31 -0.71 5.15
C ALA A 308 23.67 0.69 5.01
N LEU A 309 22.58 0.94 5.75
CA LEU A 309 21.93 2.26 5.78
C LEU A 309 22.83 3.30 6.46
N TRP A 310 23.45 2.96 7.59
CA TRP A 310 24.35 3.84 8.33
C TRP A 310 25.47 4.37 7.44
N ARG A 311 26.15 3.48 6.69
CA ARG A 311 27.20 3.87 5.76
C ARG A 311 26.71 4.92 4.76
N ARG A 312 25.55 4.68 4.13
CA ARG A 312 24.98 5.60 3.14
C ARG A 312 24.49 6.91 3.76
N ILE A 313 23.95 6.87 4.97
CA ILE A 313 23.52 8.08 5.68
C ILE A 313 24.73 8.91 6.07
N SER A 314 25.84 8.29 6.48
CA SER A 314 27.08 9.01 6.80
C SER A 314 27.72 9.67 5.58
N GLU A 315 27.67 9.01 4.41
CA GLU A 315 28.27 9.53 3.17
C GLU A 315 27.39 10.60 2.51
N TYR A 316 26.06 10.46 2.56
CA TYR A 316 25.14 11.24 1.73
C TYR A 316 24.03 11.98 2.49
N GLY A 317 23.98 11.88 3.81
CA GLY A 317 22.86 12.36 4.62
C GLY A 317 21.58 11.55 4.46
N ILE A 318 20.53 11.98 5.16
CA ILE A 318 19.21 11.35 5.11
C ILE A 318 18.46 11.83 3.86
N THR A 319 18.00 10.89 3.05
CA THR A 319 17.04 11.11 1.94
C THR A 319 15.78 10.32 2.19
N GLU A 320 14.71 10.56 1.43
CA GLU A 320 13.40 9.94 1.61
C GLU A 320 13.49 8.41 1.61
N GLY A 321 14.22 7.86 0.63
CA GLY A 321 14.43 6.41 0.52
C GLY A 321 15.24 5.81 1.67
N ARG A 322 16.23 6.53 2.22
CA ARG A 322 17.02 6.07 3.38
C ARG A 322 16.23 6.15 4.67
N TYR A 323 15.43 7.20 4.82
CA TYR A 323 14.49 7.35 5.92
C TYR A 323 13.45 6.22 5.92
N LEU A 324 12.84 5.93 4.76
CA LEU A 324 11.90 4.81 4.61
C LEU A 324 12.58 3.48 4.93
N GLY A 325 13.80 3.25 4.44
CA GLY A 325 14.58 2.06 4.76
C GLY A 325 14.84 1.91 6.27
N LEU A 326 15.17 3.02 6.95
CA LEU A 326 15.38 3.04 8.40
C LEU A 326 14.08 2.76 9.16
N ALA A 327 12.98 3.42 8.79
CA ALA A 327 11.67 3.23 9.40
C ALA A 327 11.19 1.79 9.27
N ILE A 328 11.31 1.19 8.08
CA ILE A 328 10.97 -0.22 7.85
C ILE A 328 11.96 -1.14 8.60
N GLY A 329 13.24 -0.81 8.66
CA GLY A 329 14.23 -1.58 9.44
C GLY A 329 13.91 -1.62 10.93
N ILE A 330 13.55 -0.48 11.52
CA ILE A 330 13.07 -0.39 12.91
C ILE A 330 11.81 -1.21 13.10
N TRP A 331 10.85 -1.08 12.18
CA TRP A 331 9.64 -1.88 12.20
C TRP A 331 9.93 -3.38 12.14
N LEU A 332 10.83 -3.84 11.25
CA LEU A 332 11.25 -5.24 11.16
C LEU A 332 11.91 -5.73 12.46
N ALA A 333 12.73 -4.89 13.11
CA ALA A 333 13.28 -5.21 14.42
C ALA A 333 12.17 -5.41 15.46
N VAL A 334 11.22 -4.47 15.56
CA VAL A 334 10.06 -4.56 16.45
C VAL A 334 9.25 -5.84 16.16
N MET A 335 9.04 -6.17 14.90
CA MET A 335 8.36 -7.39 14.48
C MET A 335 9.11 -8.65 14.92
N ALA A 336 10.43 -8.70 14.73
CA ALA A 336 11.25 -9.81 15.19
C ALA A 336 11.16 -9.99 16.71
N PHE A 337 11.33 -8.91 17.49
CA PHE A 337 11.20 -8.93 18.94
C PHE A 337 9.80 -9.39 19.39
N TYR A 338 8.74 -8.81 18.82
CA TYR A 338 7.37 -9.18 19.14
C TYR A 338 7.09 -10.67 18.88
N PHE A 339 7.43 -11.19 17.69
CA PHE A 339 7.13 -12.59 17.36
C PHE A 339 8.07 -13.60 18.03
N ILE A 340 9.23 -13.19 18.54
CA ILE A 340 10.12 -14.06 19.33
C ILE A 340 9.66 -14.12 20.79
N PHE A 341 9.44 -12.97 21.42
CA PHE A 341 9.26 -12.86 22.88
C PHE A 341 7.80 -12.75 23.35
N SER A 342 6.86 -12.32 22.49
CA SER A 342 5.47 -12.17 22.91
C SER A 342 4.81 -13.51 23.25
N LYS A 343 4.11 -13.53 24.39
CA LYS A 343 3.31 -14.67 24.86
C LYS A 343 2.01 -14.83 24.06
N THR A 344 1.45 -13.73 23.55
CA THR A 344 0.22 -13.71 22.74
C THR A 344 0.53 -13.14 21.36
N LYS A 345 0.67 -14.01 20.37
CA LYS A 345 0.99 -13.61 18.99
C LYS A 345 -0.30 -13.39 18.22
N SER A 346 -0.44 -12.23 17.62
CA SER A 346 -1.56 -11.90 16.75
C SER A 346 -1.06 -11.53 15.37
N ILE A 347 -1.58 -12.22 14.35
CA ILE A 347 -1.32 -11.89 12.94
C ILE A 347 -1.80 -10.48 12.56
N LYS A 348 -2.80 -9.95 13.28
CA LYS A 348 -3.30 -8.57 13.11
C LYS A 348 -2.23 -7.52 13.37
N PHE A 349 -1.22 -7.85 14.19
CA PHE A 349 -0.15 -6.93 14.56
C PHE A 349 0.67 -6.49 13.34
N VAL A 350 0.84 -7.36 12.32
CA VAL A 350 1.60 -7.04 11.10
C VAL A 350 0.98 -5.82 10.39
N PRO A 351 -0.26 -5.89 9.85
CA PRO A 351 -0.85 -4.75 9.17
C PRO A 351 -1.19 -3.58 10.11
N ALA A 352 -1.53 -3.84 11.39
CA ALA A 352 -1.84 -2.77 12.33
C ALA A 352 -0.63 -1.88 12.63
N SER A 353 0.52 -2.48 12.94
CA SER A 353 1.75 -1.73 13.23
C SER A 353 2.30 -1.04 11.98
N LEU A 354 2.20 -1.68 10.81
CA LEU A 354 2.60 -1.07 9.54
C LEU A 354 1.68 0.10 9.16
N CYS A 355 0.38 0.00 9.42
CA CYS A 355 -0.58 1.10 9.24
C CYS A 355 -0.18 2.32 10.08
N ILE A 356 0.09 2.12 11.38
CA ILE A 356 0.54 3.17 12.28
C ILE A 356 1.85 3.79 11.80
N LEU A 357 2.83 2.95 11.40
CA LEU A 357 4.11 3.43 10.88
C LEU A 357 3.90 4.33 9.66
N THR A 358 3.14 3.87 8.67
CA THR A 358 2.90 4.59 7.43
C THR A 358 2.25 5.95 7.67
N PHE A 359 1.23 6.03 8.52
CA PHE A 359 0.66 7.33 8.90
C PHE A 359 1.68 8.21 9.62
N THR A 360 2.40 7.67 10.60
CA THR A 360 3.36 8.43 11.42
C THR A 360 4.48 9.05 10.59
N ILE A 361 5.00 8.33 9.59
CA ILE A 361 6.10 8.83 8.74
C ILE A 361 5.64 9.81 7.66
N SER A 362 4.33 9.93 7.42
CA SER A 362 3.78 10.73 6.32
C SER A 362 3.60 12.22 6.64
N PHE A 363 3.58 12.60 7.92
CA PHE A 363 3.32 13.97 8.35
C PHE A 363 4.19 14.41 9.54
N GLY A 364 4.16 15.71 9.85
CA GLY A 364 4.85 16.30 11.00
C GLY A 364 6.34 16.57 10.76
N SER A 365 7.00 17.19 11.74
CA SER A 365 8.44 17.52 11.68
C SER A 365 9.33 16.28 11.68
N TRP A 366 8.86 15.17 12.24
CA TRP A 366 9.49 13.85 12.19
C TRP A 366 9.19 13.09 10.89
N GLY A 367 8.28 13.58 10.04
CA GLY A 367 7.91 12.92 8.81
C GLY A 367 9.10 12.78 7.85
N MET A 368 9.01 11.78 6.96
CA MET A 368 10.05 11.43 6.00
C MET A 368 10.59 12.63 5.23
N PHE A 369 9.69 13.50 4.77
CA PHE A 369 10.06 14.66 3.97
C PHE A 369 10.74 15.74 4.80
N ALA A 370 10.17 16.11 5.95
CA ALA A 370 10.73 17.17 6.79
C ALA A 370 12.11 16.79 7.36
N VAL A 371 12.35 15.51 7.65
CA VAL A 371 13.67 15.03 8.09
C VAL A 371 14.67 15.02 6.93
N SER A 372 14.25 14.55 5.75
CA SER A 372 15.12 14.50 4.57
C SER A 372 15.50 15.92 4.10
N GLU A 373 14.52 16.82 4.01
CA GLU A 373 14.72 18.23 3.67
C GLU A 373 15.71 18.90 4.64
N ARG A 374 15.48 18.81 5.95
CA ARG A 374 16.40 19.37 6.95
C ARG A 374 17.81 18.80 6.83
N SER A 375 17.94 17.50 6.58
CA SER A 375 19.25 16.86 6.39
C SER A 375 19.96 17.36 5.13
N GLN A 376 19.24 17.52 4.01
CA GLN A 376 19.84 17.95 2.74
C GLN A 376 20.18 19.45 2.77
N ILE A 377 19.32 20.29 3.36
CA ILE A 377 19.59 21.72 3.56
C ILE A 377 20.82 21.92 4.44
N ALA A 378 20.91 21.25 5.59
CA ALA A 378 22.06 21.38 6.49
C ALA A 378 23.38 20.98 5.80
N ARG A 379 23.33 19.92 4.97
CA ARG A 379 24.49 19.48 4.19
C ARG A 379 24.89 20.49 3.12
N LEU A 380 23.92 21.02 2.38
CA LEU A 380 24.15 22.07 1.38
C LEU A 380 24.77 23.31 2.03
N GLN A 381 24.22 23.77 3.15
CA GLN A 381 24.76 24.90 3.91
C GLN A 381 26.20 24.63 4.37
N GLY A 382 26.48 23.43 4.87
CA GLY A 382 27.84 23.03 5.24
C GLY A 382 28.83 23.08 4.07
N LEU A 383 28.42 22.59 2.89
CA LEU A 383 29.23 22.65 1.67
C LEU A 383 29.44 24.08 1.16
N LEU A 384 28.41 24.94 1.23
CA LEU A 384 28.54 26.33 0.80
C LEU A 384 29.44 27.12 1.77
N ALA A 385 29.31 26.88 3.08
CA ALA A 385 30.17 27.49 4.09
C ALA A 385 31.63 27.05 3.94
N SER A 386 31.88 25.75 3.70
CA SER A 386 33.25 25.23 3.53
C SER A 386 33.95 25.74 2.27
N ASN A 387 33.20 26.21 1.27
CA ASN A 387 33.73 26.77 0.03
C ASN A 387 33.70 28.31 0.03
N GLU A 388 33.46 28.95 1.18
CA GLU A 388 33.36 30.42 1.32
C GLU A 388 32.31 31.05 0.39
N ILE A 389 31.30 30.26 -0.01
CA ILE A 389 30.18 30.71 -0.85
C ILE A 389 29.07 31.29 0.03
N LEU A 390 28.89 30.78 1.26
CA LEU A 390 27.88 31.29 2.19
C LEU A 390 28.55 32.15 3.26
N VAL A 391 28.46 33.48 3.12
CA VAL A 391 29.01 34.47 4.06
C VAL A 391 27.88 35.37 4.55
N ASP A 392 27.71 35.47 5.87
CA ASP A 392 26.66 36.28 6.53
C ASP A 392 25.23 36.01 6.02
N GLY A 393 24.94 34.76 5.65
CA GLY A 393 23.63 34.35 5.10
C GLY A 393 23.40 34.75 3.64
N SER A 394 24.41 35.32 2.97
CA SER A 394 24.38 35.66 1.54
C SER A 394 25.23 34.71 0.72
N VAL A 395 24.74 34.34 -0.48
CA VAL A 395 25.48 33.51 -1.44
C VAL A 395 26.39 34.42 -2.28
N GLN A 396 27.70 34.21 -2.18
CA GLN A 396 28.73 34.97 -2.89
C GLN A 396 29.46 34.09 -3.92
N LYS A 397 30.11 34.72 -4.90
CA LYS A 397 30.90 34.00 -5.89
C LYS A 397 32.10 33.34 -5.19
N ALA A 398 32.30 32.05 -5.43
CA ALA A 398 33.40 31.31 -4.82
C ALA A 398 34.76 31.99 -5.12
N PRO A 399 35.64 32.15 -4.11
CA PRO A 399 36.95 32.77 -4.29
C PRO A 399 37.94 31.90 -5.08
N ALA A 400 37.68 30.59 -5.19
CA ALA A 400 38.45 29.65 -5.99
C ALA A 400 37.54 28.72 -6.83
N VAL A 401 38.11 28.05 -7.84
CA VAL A 401 37.39 27.04 -8.63
C VAL A 401 37.05 25.86 -7.72
N VAL A 402 35.77 25.66 -7.45
CA VAL A 402 35.26 24.54 -6.66
C VAL A 402 35.43 23.26 -7.48
N SER A 403 36.30 22.36 -7.03
CA SER A 403 36.40 21.02 -7.60
C SER A 403 35.11 20.24 -7.31
N ALA A 404 34.48 19.73 -8.35
CA ALA A 404 33.39 18.75 -8.21
C ALA A 404 34.02 17.42 -7.77
N GLY A 405 34.05 17.19 -6.45
CA GLY A 405 34.50 15.94 -5.84
C GLY A 405 33.51 14.80 -5.99
#